data_AF-A0A7H1MBG6-F1
#
_entry.id   AF-A0A7H1MBG6-F1
#
_cell.length_a   1.000
_cell.length_b   1.000
_cell.length_c   1.000
_cell.angle_alpha   90.00
_cell.angle_beta   90.00
_cell.angle_gamma   90.00
#
_symmetry.space_group_name_H-M   'P 1'
#
loop_
_entity.id
_entity.type
_entity.pdbx_description
1 polymer ?
#
loop_
_entity_poly.entity_id
_entity_poly.type
_entity_poly.pdbx_seq_one_letter_code
_entity_poly.pdbx_strand_id
1 'polypeptide(L)'
;MTDDIRDADSRIVEDTFNRLIEWVVELNFGNVSAPKFELFENEESGTKERAECDKTLADSGVRFTPQYWKRTYGLEDGDIAETDAAAFRQPAKPPADFAEHDHTDAGLIIDTLAPDAGRLNAQGQALTAALVNEIQKGETQDNILDRLAEAFPNMDDADLQNELARVLFLSELVGRIEASGELA
;
A
#
# COMPACT_ATOMS: atom_id res chain seq x y z
N MET A 1 2.40 -25.77 -22.17
CA MET A 1 3.20 -26.26 -23.32
C MET A 1 4.67 -26.35 -22.99
N THR A 2 5.32 -25.29 -22.50
CA THR A 2 6.73 -25.38 -22.07
C THR A 2 6.90 -26.28 -20.85
N ASP A 3 6.01 -26.16 -19.86
CA ASP A 3 6.07 -26.95 -18.61
C ASP A 3 5.85 -28.45 -18.87
N ASP A 4 4.92 -28.80 -19.75
CA ASP A 4 4.64 -30.20 -20.10
C ASP A 4 5.85 -30.91 -20.74
N ILE A 5 6.61 -30.18 -21.56
CA ILE A 5 7.82 -30.71 -22.20
C ILE A 5 8.93 -30.87 -21.16
N ARG A 6 9.11 -29.85 -20.31
CA ARG A 6 10.10 -29.89 -19.22
C ARG A 6 9.83 -31.04 -18.25
N ASP A 7 8.57 -31.25 -17.87
CA ASP A 7 8.19 -32.36 -16.98
C ASP A 7 8.37 -33.72 -17.66
N ALA A 8 8.06 -33.82 -18.96
CA ALA A 8 8.32 -35.03 -19.73
C ALA A 8 9.83 -35.34 -19.80
N ASP A 9 10.66 -34.34 -20.04
CA ASP A 9 12.12 -34.49 -20.06
C ASP A 9 12.67 -34.88 -18.68
N SER A 10 12.14 -34.28 -17.59
CA SER A 10 12.49 -34.64 -16.21
C SER A 10 12.22 -36.11 -15.92
N ARG A 11 11.03 -36.61 -16.29
CA ARG A 11 10.65 -38.03 -16.10
C ARG A 11 11.58 -38.99 -16.84
N ILE A 12 11.98 -38.65 -18.07
CA ILE A 12 12.94 -39.46 -18.84
C ILE A 12 14.27 -39.57 -18.10
N VAL A 13 14.75 -38.48 -17.52
CA VAL A 13 16.00 -38.45 -16.75
C VAL A 13 15.85 -39.25 -15.45
N GLU A 14 14.77 -39.04 -14.69
CA GLU A 14 14.47 -39.80 -13.47
C GLU A 14 14.43 -41.31 -13.72
N ASP A 15 13.69 -41.75 -14.73
CA ASP A 15 13.57 -43.17 -15.09
C ASP A 15 14.94 -43.77 -15.43
N THR A 16 15.77 -43.02 -16.15
CA THR A 16 17.12 -43.44 -16.52
C THR A 16 18.00 -43.63 -15.28
N PHE A 17 18.00 -42.66 -14.36
CA PHE A 17 18.77 -42.76 -13.12
C PHE A 17 18.26 -43.87 -12.20
N ASN A 18 16.94 -43.99 -12.02
CA ASN A 18 16.34 -45.04 -11.21
C ASN A 18 16.68 -46.43 -11.76
N ARG A 19 16.69 -46.60 -13.09
CA ARG A 19 17.11 -47.86 -13.69
C ARG A 19 18.58 -48.20 -13.43
N LEU A 20 19.46 -47.20 -13.50
CA LEU A 20 20.87 -47.38 -13.16
C LEU A 20 21.06 -47.72 -11.69
N ILE A 21 20.33 -47.06 -10.79
CA ILE A 21 20.38 -47.34 -9.35
C ILE A 21 19.94 -48.77 -9.06
N GLU A 22 18.84 -49.23 -9.67
CA GLU A 22 18.39 -50.62 -9.56
C GLU A 22 19.50 -51.62 -9.95
N TRP A 23 20.14 -51.41 -11.10
CA TRP A 23 21.24 -52.28 -11.54
C TRP A 23 22.43 -52.26 -10.59
N VAL A 24 22.81 -51.08 -10.10
CA VAL A 24 23.91 -50.95 -9.13
C VAL A 24 23.56 -51.67 -7.82
N VAL A 25 22.33 -51.52 -7.34
CA VAL A 25 21.87 -52.17 -6.11
C VAL A 25 21.80 -53.68 -6.26
N GLU A 26 21.21 -54.16 -7.36
CA GLU A 26 21.11 -55.59 -7.67
C GLU A 26 22.50 -56.25 -7.72
N LEU A 27 23.46 -55.59 -8.38
CA LEU A 27 24.82 -56.12 -8.55
C LEU A 27 25.61 -56.18 -7.23
N ASN A 28 25.44 -55.19 -6.34
CA ASN A 28 26.26 -55.06 -5.14
C ASN A 28 25.62 -55.66 -3.87
N PHE A 29 24.29 -55.59 -3.79
CA PHE A 29 23.53 -55.91 -2.57
C PHE A 29 22.43 -56.96 -2.79
N GLY A 30 22.22 -57.38 -4.04
CA GLY A 30 21.18 -58.34 -4.38
C GLY A 30 19.78 -57.73 -4.23
N ASN A 31 18.84 -58.50 -3.70
CA ASN A 31 17.42 -58.15 -3.71
C ASN A 31 17.02 -57.28 -2.51
N VAL A 32 17.63 -56.11 -2.39
CA VAL A 32 17.29 -55.08 -1.39
C VAL A 32 16.59 -53.90 -2.05
N SER A 33 15.85 -53.12 -1.26
CA SER A 33 15.18 -51.92 -1.77
C SER A 33 16.19 -50.91 -2.30
N ALA A 34 16.03 -50.51 -3.57
CA ALA A 34 16.82 -49.44 -4.16
C ALA A 34 16.33 -48.06 -3.69
N PRO A 35 17.22 -47.09 -3.46
CA PRO A 35 16.81 -45.70 -3.26
C PRO A 35 16.25 -45.14 -4.57
N LYS A 36 15.37 -44.15 -4.45
CA LYS A 36 14.75 -43.49 -5.61
C LYS A 36 15.37 -42.11 -5.82
N PHE A 37 15.75 -41.84 -7.05
CA PHE A 37 16.14 -40.52 -7.53
C PHE A 37 14.90 -39.80 -8.08
N GLU A 38 14.69 -38.56 -7.64
CA GLU A 38 13.59 -37.70 -8.06
C GLU A 38 14.15 -36.29 -8.31
N LEU A 39 13.77 -35.69 -9.43
CA LEU A 39 14.01 -34.31 -9.78
C LEU A 39 12.81 -33.50 -9.34
N PHE A 40 13.02 -32.67 -8.32
CA PHE A 40 12.08 -31.66 -7.92
C PHE A 40 12.43 -30.35 -8.61
N GLU A 41 11.41 -29.61 -9.03
CA GLU A 41 11.61 -28.22 -9.37
C GLU A 41 12.05 -27.50 -8.10
N ASN A 42 13.27 -26.99 -8.10
CA ASN A 42 13.66 -25.98 -7.11
C ASN A 42 12.85 -24.74 -7.46
N GLU A 43 11.67 -24.64 -6.87
CA GLU A 43 10.93 -23.40 -6.70
C GLU A 43 11.82 -22.45 -5.90
N GLU A 44 12.84 -21.87 -6.54
CA GLU A 44 13.69 -20.86 -5.94
C GLU A 44 12.76 -19.78 -5.38
N SER A 45 12.68 -19.74 -4.05
CA SER A 45 12.31 -18.56 -3.28
C SER A 45 10.88 -18.04 -3.48
N GLY A 46 9.89 -18.94 -3.54
CA GLY A 46 8.50 -18.57 -3.21
C GLY A 46 7.51 -18.72 -4.36
N THR A 47 6.83 -19.86 -4.38
CA THR A 47 5.58 -20.00 -5.12
C THR A 47 4.45 -19.20 -4.50
N LYS A 48 3.48 -18.83 -5.35
CA LYS A 48 2.28 -18.13 -4.93
C LYS A 48 1.49 -18.96 -3.91
N GLU A 49 1.40 -20.26 -4.15
CA GLU A 49 0.75 -21.24 -3.29
C GLU A 49 1.37 -21.25 -1.89
N ARG A 50 2.71 -21.20 -1.80
CA ARG A 50 3.41 -21.13 -0.50
C ARG A 50 3.15 -19.82 0.22
N ALA A 51 3.20 -18.69 -0.48
CA ALA A 51 2.88 -17.38 0.10
C ALA A 51 1.42 -17.30 0.59
N GLU A 52 0.47 -17.91 -0.13
CA GLU A 52 -0.94 -18.00 0.27
C GLU A 52 -1.15 -18.89 1.50
N CYS A 53 -0.44 -20.02 1.59
CA CYS A 53 -0.43 -20.87 2.78
C CYS A 53 0.13 -20.12 3.99
N ASP A 54 1.28 -19.46 3.85
CA ASP A 54 1.92 -18.71 4.94
C ASP A 54 1.01 -17.56 5.42
N LYS A 55 0.33 -16.87 4.49
CA LYS A 55 -0.69 -15.87 4.83
C LYS A 55 -1.83 -16.48 5.65
N THR A 56 -2.38 -17.61 5.19
CA THR A 56 -3.50 -18.28 5.87
C THR A 56 -3.13 -18.72 7.30
N LEU A 57 -1.92 -19.24 7.48
CA LEU A 57 -1.40 -19.63 8.78
C LEU A 57 -1.16 -18.41 9.68
N ALA A 58 -0.60 -17.33 9.13
CA ALA A 58 -0.40 -16.08 9.86
C ALA A 58 -1.72 -15.44 10.28
N ASP A 59 -2.72 -15.42 9.39
CA ASP A 59 -4.08 -14.94 9.65
C ASP A 59 -4.77 -15.79 10.73
N SER A 60 -4.43 -17.07 10.82
CA SER A 60 -4.88 -17.99 11.88
C SER A 60 -4.12 -17.81 13.21
N GLY A 61 -3.18 -16.87 13.29
CA GLY A 61 -2.44 -16.52 14.50
C GLY A 61 -1.04 -17.16 14.62
N VAL A 62 -0.58 -17.91 13.61
CA VAL A 62 0.79 -18.43 13.60
C VAL A 62 1.80 -17.29 13.45
N ARG A 63 2.89 -17.32 14.21
CA ARG A 63 3.99 -16.34 14.12
C ARG A 63 5.26 -17.03 13.61
N PHE A 64 5.61 -16.75 12.36
CA PHE A 64 6.86 -17.23 11.76
C PHE A 64 8.07 -16.43 12.25
N THR A 65 9.21 -17.09 12.37
CA THR A 65 10.47 -16.48 12.80
C THR A 65 11.29 -15.99 11.59
N PRO A 66 12.23 -15.04 11.77
CA PRO A 66 13.16 -14.68 10.71
C PRO A 66 13.93 -15.89 10.15
N GLN A 67 14.30 -16.85 11.00
CA GLN A 67 14.94 -18.10 10.59
C GLN A 67 14.06 -18.95 9.66
N TYR A 68 12.74 -19.00 9.91
CA TYR A 68 11.82 -19.68 9.00
C TYR A 68 11.88 -19.07 7.61
N TRP A 69 11.73 -17.74 7.51
CA TRP A 69 11.72 -17.04 6.24
C TRP A 69 13.03 -17.21 5.47
N LYS A 70 14.19 -17.07 6.15
CA LYS A 70 15.51 -17.31 5.54
C LYS A 70 15.65 -18.70 4.95
N ARG A 71 15.22 -19.74 5.68
CA ARG A 71 15.26 -21.13 5.18
C ARG A 71 14.27 -21.39 4.06
N THR A 72 13.04 -20.91 4.18
CA THR A 72 11.94 -21.21 3.25
C THR A 72 12.10 -20.48 1.92
N TYR A 73 12.68 -19.28 1.93
CA TYR A 73 12.81 -18.42 0.75
C TYR A 73 14.27 -18.19 0.32
N GLY A 74 15.24 -18.82 0.97
CA GLY A 74 16.66 -18.66 0.64
C GLY A 74 17.20 -17.24 0.88
N LEU A 75 16.65 -16.53 1.86
CA LEU A 75 17.03 -15.14 2.16
C LEU A 75 18.35 -15.08 2.95
N GLU A 76 19.15 -14.06 2.68
CA GLU A 76 20.44 -13.81 3.30
C GLU A 76 20.33 -12.96 4.58
N ASP A 77 21.45 -12.86 5.31
CA ASP A 77 21.55 -11.99 6.48
C ASP A 77 21.49 -10.51 6.05
N GLY A 78 20.44 -9.82 6.48
CA GLY A 78 20.16 -8.43 6.10
C GLY A 78 18.88 -8.27 5.27
N ASP A 79 18.35 -9.35 4.67
CA ASP A 79 17.10 -9.31 3.91
C ASP A 79 15.86 -9.10 4.79
N ILE A 80 15.96 -9.49 6.07
CA ILE A 80 14.89 -9.38 7.05
C ILE A 80 15.45 -8.69 8.29
N ALA A 81 14.74 -7.67 8.77
CA ALA A 81 15.04 -7.08 10.06
C ALA A 81 14.88 -8.13 11.16
N GLU A 82 15.99 -8.47 11.83
CA GLU A 82 15.98 -9.31 13.02
C GLU A 82 15.41 -8.50 14.20
N THR A 83 14.09 -8.37 14.20
CA THR A 83 13.37 -7.77 15.31
C THR A 83 12.91 -8.87 16.26
N ASP A 84 13.16 -8.67 17.56
CA ASP A 84 12.55 -9.50 18.60
C ASP A 84 11.03 -9.49 18.43
N ALA A 85 10.40 -10.66 18.54
CA ALA A 85 8.97 -10.88 18.39
C ALA A 85 8.08 -9.99 19.29
N ALA A 86 8.66 -9.26 20.23
CA ALA A 86 8.01 -8.21 21.01
C ALA A 86 7.54 -7.00 20.15
N ALA A 87 8.15 -6.76 18.99
CA ALA A 87 7.75 -5.70 18.06
C ALA A 87 6.47 -6.04 17.26
N PHE A 88 6.06 -7.32 17.21
CA PHE A 88 4.78 -7.76 16.63
C PHE A 88 3.62 -7.74 17.63
N ARG A 89 3.78 -7.08 18.78
CA ARG A 89 2.65 -6.35 19.35
C ARG A 89 2.30 -5.28 18.34
N GLN A 90 1.50 -5.65 17.33
CA GLN A 90 0.58 -4.68 16.76
C GLN A 90 -0.03 -3.99 17.98
N PRO A 91 0.11 -2.66 18.17
CA PRO A 91 -0.91 -1.98 18.94
C PRO A 91 -2.20 -2.49 18.32
N ALA A 92 -3.09 -3.09 19.11
CA ALA A 92 -4.37 -3.58 18.64
C ALA A 92 -4.81 -2.58 17.60
N LYS A 93 -4.83 -2.99 16.31
CA LYS A 93 -5.08 -2.07 15.22
C LYS A 93 -6.33 -1.35 15.70
N PRO A 94 -6.29 -0.03 15.97
CA PRO A 94 -7.51 0.65 16.34
C PRO A 94 -8.50 0.17 15.27
N PRO A 95 -9.74 -0.25 15.64
CA PRO A 95 -10.75 -0.48 14.60
C PRO A 95 -10.57 0.68 13.64
N ALA A 96 -10.41 0.40 12.34
CA ALA A 96 -10.05 1.44 11.38
C ALA A 96 -11.06 2.56 11.56
N ASP A 97 -10.68 3.54 12.37
CA ASP A 97 -11.45 4.72 12.65
C ASP A 97 -11.18 5.43 11.35
N PHE A 98 -12.14 5.29 10.45
CA PHE A 98 -12.39 6.34 9.51
C PHE A 98 -12.16 7.64 10.28
N ALA A 99 -11.30 8.50 9.74
CA ALA A 99 -11.14 9.84 10.25
C ALA A 99 -12.44 10.63 9.97
N GLU A 100 -13.57 10.17 10.49
CA GLU A 100 -14.55 11.06 11.08
C GLU A 100 -13.77 11.74 12.20
N HIS A 101 -13.10 12.84 11.86
CA HIS A 101 -12.78 13.83 12.87
C HIS A 101 -14.07 14.02 13.65
N ASP A 102 -14.00 13.77 14.96
CA ASP A 102 -15.09 14.07 15.86
C ASP A 102 -15.46 15.55 15.61
N HIS A 103 -16.50 15.77 14.82
CA HIS A 103 -16.92 17.11 14.41
C HIS A 103 -17.51 17.88 15.59
N THR A 104 -17.44 17.33 16.80
CA THR A 104 -17.68 18.07 18.04
C THR A 104 -16.73 19.24 18.20
N ASP A 105 -15.56 19.25 17.54
CA ASP A 105 -14.63 20.39 17.53
C ASP A 105 -14.85 21.38 16.37
N ALA A 106 -15.83 21.14 15.48
CA ALA A 106 -16.19 22.13 14.46
C ALA A 106 -16.65 23.46 15.12
N GLY A 107 -17.17 23.42 16.35
CA GLY A 107 -17.46 24.62 17.13
C GLY A 107 -16.20 25.37 17.61
N LEU A 108 -15.12 24.65 17.92
CA LEU A 108 -13.84 25.21 18.37
C LEU A 108 -12.99 25.73 17.20
N ILE A 109 -13.11 25.12 16.02
CA ILE A 109 -12.51 25.66 14.80
C ILE A 109 -13.27 26.91 14.35
N ILE A 110 -14.61 26.94 14.39
CA ILE A 110 -15.38 28.15 14.07
C ILE A 110 -15.00 29.34 14.97
N ASP A 111 -14.75 29.12 16.28
CA ASP A 111 -14.32 30.18 17.19
C ASP A 111 -12.88 30.66 16.93
N THR A 112 -12.00 29.80 16.39
CA THR A 112 -10.65 30.21 15.94
C THR A 112 -10.63 30.85 14.54
N LEU A 113 -11.74 30.77 13.80
CA LEU A 113 -11.98 31.56 12.58
C LEU A 113 -12.60 32.93 12.87
N ALA A 114 -12.97 33.19 14.14
CA ALA A 114 -13.60 34.43 14.58
C ALA A 114 -12.67 35.56 15.07
N PRO A 115 -11.35 35.43 15.31
CA PRO A 115 -10.54 36.61 15.56
C PRO A 115 -10.26 37.26 14.19
N ASP A 116 -11.01 38.32 13.88
CA ASP A 116 -10.92 39.16 12.67
C ASP A 116 -11.74 38.77 11.44
N ALA A 117 -12.95 38.24 11.65
CA ALA A 117 -13.96 38.04 10.60
C ALA A 117 -14.27 39.28 9.71
N GLY A 118 -13.87 40.49 10.13
CA GLY A 118 -14.01 41.71 9.32
C GLY A 118 -12.89 41.96 8.31
N ARG A 119 -11.62 41.67 8.66
CA ARG A 119 -10.45 41.91 7.79
C ARG A 119 -10.08 40.69 6.96
N LEU A 120 -10.29 39.50 7.50
CA LEU A 120 -10.00 38.22 6.84
C LEU A 120 -11.04 37.91 5.75
N ASN A 121 -12.31 38.27 5.99
CA ASN A 121 -13.38 38.11 5.00
C ASN A 121 -13.16 38.98 3.75
N ALA A 122 -12.58 40.18 3.88
CA ALA A 122 -12.26 41.03 2.73
C ALA A 122 -11.12 40.45 1.86
N GLN A 123 -10.10 39.85 2.50
CA GLN A 123 -8.98 39.21 1.80
C GLN A 123 -9.41 37.87 1.16
N GLY A 124 -10.16 37.03 1.89
CA GLY A 124 -10.73 35.79 1.35
C GLY A 124 -11.72 36.04 0.21
N GLN A 125 -12.52 37.11 0.28
CA GLN A 125 -13.39 37.53 -0.83
C GLN A 125 -12.59 37.99 -2.04
N ALA A 126 -11.50 38.75 -1.85
CA ALA A 126 -10.65 39.20 -2.95
C ALA A 126 -9.95 38.02 -3.64
N LEU A 127 -9.45 37.04 -2.88
CA LEU A 127 -8.84 35.82 -3.40
C LEU A 127 -9.86 34.97 -4.17
N THR A 128 -11.05 34.79 -3.61
CA THR A 128 -12.14 34.03 -4.25
C THR A 128 -12.61 34.70 -5.54
N ALA A 129 -12.75 36.03 -5.55
CA ALA A 129 -13.12 36.79 -6.74
C ALA A 129 -12.04 36.74 -7.83
N ALA A 130 -10.76 36.76 -7.46
CA ALA A 130 -9.65 36.58 -8.40
C ALA A 130 -9.65 35.18 -9.00
N LEU A 131 -9.80 34.14 -8.18
CA LEU A 131 -9.86 32.75 -8.62
C LEU A 131 -11.05 32.51 -9.57
N VAL A 132 -12.24 33.00 -9.23
CA VAL A 132 -13.43 32.87 -10.09
C VAL A 132 -13.23 33.60 -11.43
N ASN A 133 -12.62 34.78 -11.43
CA ASN A 133 -12.33 35.51 -12.66
C ASN A 133 -11.33 34.78 -13.56
N GLU A 134 -10.27 34.18 -13.02
CA GLU A 134 -9.30 33.42 -13.82
C GLU A 134 -9.92 32.12 -14.38
N ILE A 135 -10.74 31.42 -13.58
CA ILE A 135 -11.50 30.25 -14.05
C ILE A 135 -12.47 30.63 -15.17
N GLN A 136 -13.19 31.76 -15.04
CA GLN A 136 -14.11 32.26 -16.08
C GLN A 136 -13.40 32.65 -17.38
N LYS A 137 -12.12 33.04 -17.32
CA LYS A 137 -11.29 33.30 -18.50
C LYS A 137 -10.81 32.01 -19.20
N GLY A 138 -11.07 30.84 -18.62
CA GLY A 138 -10.71 29.54 -19.20
C GLY A 138 -9.25 29.14 -18.97
N GLU A 139 -8.61 29.69 -17.93
CA GLU A 139 -7.24 29.31 -17.56
C GLU A 139 -7.17 27.85 -17.07
N THR A 140 -6.04 27.20 -17.36
CA THR A 140 -5.78 25.82 -16.94
C THR A 140 -5.26 25.77 -15.51
N GLN A 141 -5.48 24.65 -14.83
CA GLN A 141 -5.04 24.41 -13.44
C GLN A 141 -3.56 24.78 -13.21
N ASP A 142 -2.71 24.51 -14.20
CA ASP A 142 -1.27 24.77 -14.13
C ASP A 142 -0.92 26.28 -14.10
N ASN A 143 -1.75 27.14 -14.71
CA ASN A 143 -1.47 28.58 -14.82
C ASN A 143 -2.13 29.41 -13.70
N ILE A 144 -3.18 28.88 -13.07
CA ILE A 144 -3.97 29.61 -12.08
C ILE A 144 -3.13 29.90 -10.83
N LEU A 145 -2.25 28.98 -10.41
CA LEU A 145 -1.39 29.17 -9.24
C LEU A 145 -0.37 30.28 -9.46
N ASP A 146 0.28 30.31 -10.64
CA ASP A 146 1.24 31.36 -11.00
C ASP A 146 0.57 32.74 -11.06
N ARG A 147 -0.65 32.81 -11.61
CA ARG A 147 -1.45 34.04 -11.67
C ARG A 147 -1.91 34.53 -10.30
N LEU A 148 -2.27 33.62 -9.40
CA LEU A 148 -2.64 33.97 -8.03
C LEU A 148 -1.45 34.50 -7.24
N ALA A 149 -0.27 33.89 -7.42
CA ALA A 149 0.98 34.40 -6.84
C ALA A 149 1.35 35.80 -7.39
N GLU A 150 1.16 36.04 -8.69
CA GLU A 150 1.33 37.37 -9.30
C GLU A 150 0.33 38.42 -8.78
N ALA A 151 -0.91 38.02 -8.49
CA ALA A 151 -1.97 38.91 -8.02
C ALA A 151 -1.81 39.31 -6.53
N PHE A 152 -1.12 38.49 -5.74
CA PHE A 152 -0.90 38.71 -4.31
C PHE A 152 0.60 38.64 -3.94
N PRO A 153 1.47 39.49 -4.52
CA PRO A 153 2.93 39.37 -4.41
C PRO A 153 3.51 39.67 -3.01
N ASN A 154 2.69 40.19 -2.09
CA ASN A 154 3.08 40.53 -0.72
C ASN A 154 2.51 39.55 0.31
N MET A 155 1.85 38.48 -0.13
CA MET A 155 1.32 37.42 0.72
C MET A 155 2.37 36.32 0.86
N ASP A 156 2.62 35.84 2.08
CA ASP A 156 3.54 34.73 2.28
C ASP A 156 2.95 33.41 1.74
N ASP A 157 3.81 32.50 1.29
CA ASP A 157 3.39 31.23 0.69
C ASP A 157 2.52 30.39 1.64
N ALA A 158 2.84 30.42 2.94
CA ALA A 158 2.08 29.69 3.95
C ALA A 158 0.67 30.29 4.14
N ASP A 159 0.55 31.61 4.09
CA ASP A 159 -0.73 32.31 4.21
C ASP A 159 -1.62 32.02 2.98
N LEU A 160 -1.04 32.02 1.78
CA LEU A 160 -1.75 31.69 0.55
C LEU A 160 -2.26 30.23 0.56
N GLN A 161 -1.43 29.28 1.00
CA GLN A 161 -1.82 27.88 1.14
C GLN A 161 -2.97 27.69 2.14
N ASN A 162 -2.91 28.36 3.29
CA ASN A 162 -3.95 28.30 4.31
C ASN A 162 -5.30 28.85 3.80
N GLU A 163 -5.27 29.94 3.03
CA GLU A 163 -6.48 30.51 2.45
C GLU A 163 -7.07 29.64 1.34
N LEU A 164 -6.24 29.04 0.48
CA LEU A 164 -6.72 28.11 -0.55
C LEU A 164 -7.35 26.84 0.08
N ALA A 165 -6.72 26.28 1.11
CA ALA A 165 -7.25 25.14 1.85
C ALA A 165 -8.61 25.47 2.49
N ARG A 166 -8.75 26.69 3.04
CA ARG A 166 -10.01 27.20 3.58
C ARG A 166 -11.10 27.33 2.51
N VAL A 167 -10.78 27.88 1.34
CA VAL A 167 -11.74 28.00 0.23
C VAL A 167 -12.23 26.64 -0.23
N LEU A 168 -11.32 25.67 -0.42
CA LEU A 168 -11.69 24.30 -0.80
C LEU A 168 -12.63 23.66 0.22
N PHE A 169 -12.33 23.82 1.51
CA PHE A 169 -13.17 23.31 2.59
C PHE A 169 -14.57 23.96 2.61
N LEU A 170 -14.65 25.27 2.42
CA LEU A 170 -15.94 25.98 2.32
C LEU A 170 -16.74 25.55 1.09
N SER A 171 -16.09 25.37 -0.06
CA SER A 171 -16.74 24.88 -1.28
C SER A 171 -17.28 23.45 -1.10
N GLU A 172 -16.54 22.57 -0.42
CA GLU A 172 -16.99 21.21 -0.12
C GLU A 172 -18.19 21.18 0.85
N LEU A 173 -18.17 22.04 1.87
CA LEU A 173 -19.30 22.20 2.79
C LEU A 173 -20.55 22.71 2.08
N VAL A 174 -20.42 23.77 1.28
CA VAL A 174 -21.53 24.34 0.50
C VAL A 174 -22.07 23.33 -0.49
N GLY A 175 -21.21 22.64 -1.26
CA GLY A 175 -21.64 21.65 -2.23
C GLY A 175 -22.42 20.49 -1.60
N ARG A 176 -22.01 20.03 -0.42
CA ARG A 176 -22.74 19.00 0.34
C ARG A 176 -24.07 19.50 0.87
N ILE A 177 -24.15 20.75 1.33
CA ILE A 177 -25.39 21.37 1.79
C ILE A 177 -26.37 21.55 0.63
N GLU A 178 -25.92 22.05 -0.52
CA GLU A 178 -26.74 22.23 -1.73
C GLU A 178 -27.26 20.89 -2.26
N ALA A 179 -26.39 19.87 -2.37
CA ALA A 179 -26.79 18.52 -2.78
C ALA A 179 -27.82 17.89 -1.80
N SER A 180 -27.69 18.18 -0.50
CA SER A 180 -28.65 17.72 0.51
C SER A 180 -29.97 18.50 0.45
N GLY A 181 -29.94 19.75 0.00
CA GLY A 181 -31.11 20.61 -0.19
C GLY A 181 -31.92 20.31 -1.45
N GLU A 182 -31.30 19.79 -2.51
CA GLU A 182 -32.02 19.34 -3.73
C GLU A 182 -32.76 18.02 -3.56
N LEU A 183 -32.46 17.25 -2.50
CA LEU A 183 -33.08 15.97 -2.18
C LEU A 183 -34.29 16.09 -1.22
N ALA A 184 -34.67 17.31 -0.83
CA ALA A 184 -35.82 17.63 0.02
C ALA A 184 -36.92 18.36 -0.76
#